data_AF-A0A183DIU7-F1
#
_entry.id   AF-A0A183DIU7-F1
#
_cell.length_a   1.000
_cell.length_b   1.000
_cell.length_c   1.000
_cell.angle_alpha   90.00
_cell.angle_beta   90.00
_cell.angle_gamma   90.00
#
_symmetry.space_group_name_H-M   'P 1'
#
loop_
_entity.id
_entity.type
_entity.pdbx_description
1 polymer ?
#
loop_
_entity_poly.entity_id
_entity_poly.type
_entity_poly.pdbx_seq_one_letter_code
_entity_poly.pdbx_strand_id
1 'polypeptide(L)'
;MCPEKERYMRVVQKRLSLYECSQDGRMAPELTVKEYSRSAADQEEPLPHELRPADVLQRTMNYLVGKIVNCVPKTDEELAQWYDFLWNRTRAIRKDITQQMMVNDTAVSL
;
A
#
# COMPACT_ATOMS: atom_id res chain seq x y z
N MET A 1 -3.01 6.00 -4.50
CA MET A 1 -2.43 5.53 -3.22
C MET A 1 -1.12 4.73 -3.42
N CYS A 2 -0.59 4.70 -4.64
CA CYS A 2 0.68 4.09 -5.02
C CYS A 2 1.36 5.00 -6.06
N PRO A 3 2.67 5.29 -5.93
CA PRO A 3 3.43 6.06 -6.92
C PRO A 3 3.37 5.42 -8.31
N GLU A 4 3.36 6.25 -9.35
CA GLU A 4 3.17 5.79 -10.73
C GLU A 4 4.26 4.82 -11.21
N LYS A 5 5.53 5.15 -10.95
CA LYS A 5 6.68 4.28 -11.25
C LYS A 5 6.51 2.89 -10.65
N GLU A 6 6.08 2.81 -9.39
CA GLU A 6 5.85 1.53 -8.72
C GLU A 6 4.69 0.77 -9.36
N ARG A 7 3.57 1.44 -9.68
CA ARG A 7 2.42 0.77 -10.33
C ARG A 7 2.85 0.06 -11.61
N TYR A 8 3.53 0.76 -12.53
CA TYR A 8 3.94 0.15 -13.79
C TYR A 8 4.96 -0.96 -13.60
N MET A 9 5.92 -0.77 -12.69
CA MET A 9 6.88 -1.81 -12.36
C MET A 9 6.18 -3.08 -11.83
N ARG A 10 5.17 -2.93 -10.96
CA ARG A 10 4.38 -4.07 -10.44
C ARG A 10 3.48 -4.72 -11.50
N VAL A 11 2.96 -3.96 -12.46
CA VAL A 11 2.26 -4.51 -13.64
C VAL A 11 3.19 -5.41 -14.45
N VAL A 12 4.37 -4.90 -14.82
CA VAL A 12 5.36 -5.65 -15.63
C VAL A 12 5.82 -6.92 -14.91
N GLN A 13 6.04 -6.83 -13.60
CA GLN A 13 6.48 -7.96 -12.78
C GLN A 13 5.35 -8.91 -12.37
N LYS A 14 4.09 -8.63 -12.76
CA LYS A 14 2.90 -9.41 -12.37
C LYS A 14 2.74 -9.57 -10.86
N ARG A 15 3.05 -8.51 -10.10
CA ARG A 15 2.99 -8.48 -8.63
C ARG A 15 1.81 -7.68 -8.08
N LEU A 16 0.75 -7.53 -8.87
CA LEU A 16 -0.49 -6.88 -8.40
C LEU A 16 -1.34 -7.87 -7.62
N SER A 17 -1.92 -7.40 -6.52
CA SER A 17 -2.91 -8.15 -5.78
C SER A 17 -4.26 -8.05 -6.47
N LEU A 18 -5.12 -9.07 -6.31
CA LEU A 18 -6.53 -9.03 -6.68
C LEU A 18 -7.29 -7.81 -6.09
N TYR A 19 -6.87 -7.32 -4.92
CA TYR A 19 -7.46 -6.12 -4.29
C TYR A 19 -7.07 -4.79 -4.97
N GLU A 20 -6.18 -4.83 -5.96
CA GLU A 20 -5.68 -3.68 -6.71
C GLU A 20 -6.14 -3.70 -8.18
N CYS A 21 -6.98 -4.67 -8.53
CA CYS A 21 -7.55 -4.84 -9.86
C CYS A 21 -9.04 -4.49 -9.89
N SER A 22 -9.49 -4.02 -11.06
CA SER A 22 -10.90 -3.90 -11.41
C SER A 22 -11.56 -5.28 -11.57
N GLN A 23 -12.89 -5.30 -11.69
CA GLN A 23 -13.66 -6.53 -11.94
C GLN A 23 -13.20 -7.27 -13.21
N ASP A 24 -12.69 -6.54 -14.20
CA ASP A 24 -12.15 -7.09 -15.45
C ASP A 24 -10.70 -7.63 -15.29
N GLY A 25 -10.17 -7.68 -14.06
CA GLY A 25 -8.81 -8.14 -13.76
C GLY A 25 -7.70 -7.17 -14.18
N ARG A 26 -8.05 -5.98 -14.69
CA ARG A 26 -7.07 -4.95 -15.06
C ARG A 26 -6.66 -4.11 -13.85
N MET A 27 -5.39 -3.72 -13.78
CA MET A 27 -4.88 -2.80 -12.76
C MET A 27 -5.74 -1.53 -12.69
N ALA A 28 -6.19 -1.17 -11.48
CA ALA A 28 -6.94 0.05 -11.22
C ALA A 28 -6.08 1.02 -10.40
N PRO A 29 -5.62 2.16 -10.97
CA PRO A 29 -4.71 3.09 -10.29
C PRO A 29 -5.24 3.61 -8.94
N GLU A 30 -6.56 3.77 -8.84
CA GLU A 30 -7.29 4.22 -7.67
C GLU A 30 -7.41 3.15 -6.58
N LEU A 31 -7.23 1.87 -6.89
CA LEU A 31 -7.23 0.76 -5.94
C LEU A 31 -5.81 0.33 -5.54
N THR A 32 -4.80 0.70 -6.33
CA THR A 32 -3.42 0.28 -6.10
C THR A 32 -2.79 1.01 -4.92
N VAL A 33 -2.21 0.24 -3.99
CA VAL A 33 -1.57 0.75 -2.77
C VAL A 33 -0.09 0.41 -2.78
N LYS A 34 0.74 1.37 -2.37
CA LYS A 34 2.20 1.21 -2.26
C LYS A 34 2.55 -0.05 -1.47
N GLU A 35 3.38 -0.93 -2.03
CA GLU A 35 3.86 -2.14 -1.38
C GLU A 35 5.01 -1.83 -0.42
N TYR A 36 5.09 -2.59 0.67
CA TYR A 36 6.23 -2.50 1.57
C TYR A 36 7.46 -3.15 0.92
N SER A 37 8.48 -2.32 0.67
CA SER A 37 9.82 -2.78 0.30
C SER A 37 10.74 -2.76 1.53
N ARG A 38 11.51 -3.84 1.74
CA ARG A 38 12.50 -3.94 2.84
C ARG A 38 13.70 -3.03 2.55
N SER A 39 14.26 -2.42 3.58
CA SER A 39 15.52 -1.68 3.46
C SER A 39 16.66 -2.64 3.11
N ALA A 40 17.38 -2.35 2.02
CA ALA A 40 18.65 -2.99 1.67
C ALA A 40 19.81 -2.05 2.01
N ALA A 41 21.04 -2.57 2.13
CA ALA A 41 22.22 -1.78 2.49
C ALA A 41 22.46 -0.61 1.52
N ASP A 42 22.19 -0.81 0.23
CA ASP A 42 22.37 0.19 -0.84
C ASP A 42 21.05 0.82 -1.29
N GLN A 43 20.00 0.77 -0.46
CA GLN A 43 18.75 1.40 -0.83
C GLN A 43 18.88 2.93 -0.79
N GLU A 44 18.81 3.55 -1.97
CA GLU A 44 18.74 5.01 -2.11
C GLU A 44 17.57 5.59 -1.32
N GLU A 45 17.76 6.81 -0.82
CA GLU A 45 16.67 7.57 -0.23
C GLU A 45 15.57 7.78 -1.29
N PRO A 46 14.30 7.50 -0.94
CA PRO A 46 13.21 7.64 -1.90
C PRO A 46 13.05 9.10 -2.30
N LEU A 47 12.75 9.31 -3.58
CA LEU A 47 12.46 10.65 -4.07
C LEU A 47 11.13 11.16 -3.48
N PRO A 48 10.91 12.47 -3.37
CA PRO A 48 9.67 13.02 -2.80
C PRO A 48 8.39 12.50 -3.48
N HIS A 49 8.41 12.27 -4.79
CA HIS A 49 7.27 11.73 -5.55
C HIS A 49 7.04 10.22 -5.38
N GLU A 50 7.99 9.51 -4.73
CA GLU A 50 7.86 8.11 -4.35
C GLU A 50 7.29 7.95 -2.93
N LEU A 51 7.19 9.04 -2.16
CA LEU A 51 6.57 9.08 -0.83
C LEU A 51 5.13 9.62 -0.92
N ARG A 52 4.23 9.05 -0.13
CA ARG A 52 2.84 9.55 -0.04
C ARG A 52 2.77 10.66 1.01
N PRO A 53 2.25 11.85 0.67
CA PRO A 53 2.04 12.91 1.66
C PRO A 53 0.93 12.52 2.66
N ALA A 54 0.85 13.27 3.76
CA ALA A 54 -0.01 12.95 4.91
C ALA A 54 -1.49 12.74 4.55
N ASP A 55 -2.06 13.58 3.69
CA ASP A 55 -3.44 13.46 3.22
C ASP A 55 -3.66 12.16 2.43
N VAL A 56 -2.68 11.76 1.62
CA VAL A 56 -2.71 10.52 0.84
C VAL A 56 -2.54 9.30 1.75
N LEU A 57 -1.70 9.38 2.79
CA LEU A 57 -1.56 8.32 3.79
C LEU A 57 -2.88 8.10 4.55
N GLN A 58 -3.52 9.18 5.01
CA GLN A 58 -4.83 9.10 5.67
C GLN A 58 -5.89 8.49 4.76
N ARG A 59 -5.99 8.96 3.51
CA ARG A 59 -6.91 8.37 2.51
C ARG A 59 -6.61 6.89 2.27
N THR A 60 -5.34 6.50 2.25
CA THR A 60 -4.94 5.10 2.07
C THR A 60 -5.39 4.25 3.25
N MET A 61 -5.16 4.69 4.48
CA MET A 61 -5.59 3.96 5.66
C MET A 61 -7.13 3.82 5.73
N ASN A 62 -7.84 4.92 5.44
CA ASN A 62 -9.30 4.90 5.35
C ASN A 62 -9.80 3.92 4.29
N TYR A 63 -9.11 3.82 3.15
CA TYR A 63 -9.43 2.81 2.12
C TYR A 63 -9.20 1.38 2.62
N LEU A 64 -8.03 1.11 3.23
CA LEU A 64 -7.71 -0.23 3.73
C LEU A 64 -8.71 -0.68 4.81
N VAL A 65 -8.99 0.16 5.79
CA VAL A 65 -9.90 -0.15 6.91
C VAL A 65 -11.37 -0.12 6.45
N GLY A 66 -11.77 0.91 5.71
CA GLY A 66 -13.17 1.10 5.32
C GLY A 66 -13.65 0.15 4.22
N LYS A 67 -12.75 -0.32 3.35
CA LYS A 67 -13.10 -1.20 2.23
C LYS A 67 -12.53 -2.61 2.38
N ILE A 68 -11.21 -2.73 2.53
CA ILE A 68 -10.54 -4.04 2.43
C ILE A 68 -10.75 -4.89 3.69
N VAL A 69 -10.64 -4.29 4.88
CA VAL A 69 -10.85 -5.03 6.14
C VAL A 69 -12.26 -5.63 6.22
N ASN A 70 -13.25 -4.95 5.64
CA ASN A 70 -14.64 -5.42 5.60
C ASN A 70 -14.88 -6.58 4.61
N CYS A 71 -13.90 -6.91 3.77
CA CYS A 71 -13.97 -8.00 2.79
C CYS A 71 -13.27 -9.27 3.29
N VAL A 72 -13.61 -9.73 4.50
CA VAL A 72 -12.99 -10.93 5.10
C VAL A 72 -13.37 -12.19 4.29
N PRO A 73 -12.41 -12.92 3.71
CA PRO A 73 -12.68 -14.14 2.96
C PRO A 73 -13.13 -15.30 3.85
N LYS A 74 -13.74 -16.32 3.24
CA LYS A 74 -14.26 -17.50 3.95
C LYS A 74 -13.31 -18.68 3.96
N THR A 75 -12.42 -18.77 2.98
CA THR A 75 -11.42 -19.85 2.89
C THR A 75 -10.12 -19.43 3.56
N ASP A 76 -9.40 -20.40 4.12
CA ASP A 76 -8.16 -20.13 4.83
C ASP A 76 -7.07 -19.60 3.87
N GLU A 77 -7.03 -20.11 2.63
CA GLU A 77 -6.07 -19.65 1.61
C GLU A 77 -6.31 -18.20 1.20
N GLU A 78 -7.56 -17.78 1.04
CA GLU A 78 -7.90 -16.39 0.71
C GLU A 78 -7.69 -15.49 1.92
N LEU A 79 -7.99 -15.97 3.14
CA LEU A 79 -7.78 -15.24 4.38
C LEU A 79 -6.29 -14.92 4.59
N ALA A 80 -5.40 -15.87 4.31
CA ALA A 80 -3.96 -15.65 4.36
C ALA A 80 -3.51 -14.55 3.38
N GLN A 81 -4.01 -14.56 2.14
CA GLN A 81 -3.70 -13.54 1.13
C GLN A 81 -4.25 -12.16 1.50
N TRP A 82 -5.46 -12.12 2.04
CA TRP A 82 -6.09 -10.90 2.57
C TRP A 82 -5.28 -10.30 3.71
N TYR A 83 -4.86 -11.13 4.67
CA TYR A 83 -4.05 -10.71 5.80
C TYR A 83 -2.67 -10.21 5.32
N ASP A 84 -1.99 -10.96 4.46
CA ASP A 84 -0.68 -10.55 3.91
C ASP A 84 -0.78 -9.21 3.17
N PHE A 85 -1.83 -9.01 2.37
CA PHE A 85 -2.08 -7.74 1.69
C PHE A 85 -2.20 -6.58 2.69
N LEU A 86 -3.09 -6.69 3.67
CA LEU A 86 -3.29 -5.63 4.69
C LEU A 86 -2.03 -5.37 5.50
N TRP A 87 -1.37 -6.43 5.96
CA TRP A 87 -0.13 -6.36 6.72
C TRP A 87 0.97 -5.67 5.92
N ASN A 88 1.11 -6.02 4.64
CA ASN A 88 2.10 -5.42 3.76
C ASN A 88 1.81 -3.92 3.53
N ARG A 89 0.57 -3.55 3.16
CA ARG A 89 0.23 -2.16 2.85
C ARG A 89 0.26 -1.24 4.09
N THR A 90 -0.13 -1.74 5.25
CA THR A 90 -0.02 -0.98 6.51
C THR A 90 1.43 -0.79 6.93
N ARG A 91 2.33 -1.77 6.70
CA ARG A 91 3.78 -1.57 6.86
C ARG A 91 4.34 -0.51 5.92
N ALA A 92 3.86 -0.45 4.68
CA ALA A 92 4.27 0.57 3.73
C ALA A 92 3.87 1.98 4.19
N ILE A 93 2.68 2.14 4.79
CA ILE A 93 2.24 3.41 5.40
C ILE A 93 3.22 3.83 6.50
N ARG A 94 3.52 2.93 7.45
CA ARG A 94 4.48 3.23 8.53
C ARG A 94 5.87 3.57 8.00
N LYS A 95 6.33 2.88 6.94
CA LYS A 95 7.61 3.20 6.30
C LYS A 95 7.62 4.63 5.74
N ASP A 96 6.55 5.06 5.05
CA ASP A 96 6.45 6.43 4.54
C ASP A 96 6.42 7.48 5.67
N ILE A 97 5.75 7.19 6.80
CA ILE A 97 5.76 8.05 8.00
C ILE A 97 7.18 8.22 8.53
N THR A 98 7.92 7.12 8.69
CA THR A 98 9.30 7.14 9.16
C THR A 98 10.23 7.86 8.18
N GLN A 99 10.11 7.60 6.88
CA GLN A 99 10.96 8.22 5.86
C GLN A 99 10.71 9.73 5.71
N GLN A 100 9.49 10.20 6.04
CA GLN A 100 9.16 11.62 6.08
C GLN A 100 9.40 12.28 7.44
N MET A 101 9.89 11.52 8.44
CA MET A 101 10.07 11.97 9.82
C MET A 101 8.83 12.67 10.42
N MET A 102 7.63 12.15 10.12
CA MET A 102 6.39 12.74 10.60
C MET A 102 6.22 12.53 12.11
N VAL A 103 5.92 13.60 12.84
CA VAL A 103 5.77 13.61 14.32
C VAL A 103 4.49 14.35 14.77
N ASN A 104 3.45 14.31 13.96
CA ASN A 104 2.18 15.02 14.20
C ASN A 104 1.02 14.06 14.50
N ASP A 105 -0.16 14.61 14.83
CA ASP A 105 -1.36 13.84 15.14
C ASP A 105 -1.77 12.87 14.02
N THR A 106 -1.52 13.24 12.75
CA THR A 106 -1.76 12.34 11.61
C THR A 106 -0.89 11.09 11.70
N ALA A 107 0.39 11.21 12.08
CA ALA A 107 1.27 10.07 12.27
C ALA A 107 0.85 9.19 13.46
N VAL A 108 0.26 9.77 14.50
CA VAL A 108 -0.27 9.03 15.66
C VAL A 108 -1.58 8.31 15.31
N SER A 109 -2.41 8.93 14.47
CA SER A 109 -3.70 8.37 14.05
C SER A 109 -3.58 7.21 13.06
N LEU A 110 -2.46 7.07 12.36
CA LEU A 110 -2.21 6.10 11.28
C LEU A 110 -1.46 4.86 11.77
#